data_AF-A0A1Z5K3T0-F1
#
_entry.id   AF-A0A1Z5K3T0-F1
#
_cell.length_a   1.000
_cell.length_b   1.000
_cell.length_c   1.000
_cell.angle_alpha   90.00
_cell.angle_beta   90.00
_cell.angle_gamma   90.00
#
_symmetry.space_group_name_H-M   'P 1'
#
loop_
_entity.id
_entity.type
_entity.pdbx_description
1 polymer ?
#
loop_
_entity_poly.entity_id
_entity_poly.type
_entity_poly.pdbx_seq_one_letter_code
_entity_poly.pdbx_strand_id
1 'polypeptide(L)'
;MRKDDSITVTRHYYSQKHRTFETSLDVYVPSTPNISSIVVLVVGSAWMGHTPWIYRGTSWWNRAGPRAVAQTSALCICVRHRGAFFQVPPLSVVCVILMMMWLGTTPQITLILFLTWIWLKMVGQNAASFADMQSDVEQAIQWIQQNKSHLCTQYTGGKDVPLYFGGYSSGAHVALTVLQRSPAITSFFQGIVLLSGVLAVRPFSEKKPPSMVDRYYFTHCVWTPRGKKTFHPPSPVPFLLCRISSLVVNTKSGDGMD
;
A
#
# COMPACT_ATOMS: atom_id res chain seq x y z
N MET A 1 -15.51 22.87 7.66
CA MET A 1 -15.77 21.47 7.29
C MET A 1 -17.27 21.34 7.12
N ARG A 2 -17.77 21.02 5.92
CA ARG A 2 -19.24 20.93 5.70
C ARG A 2 -19.77 19.72 6.46
N LYS A 3 -20.99 19.83 6.99
CA LYS A 3 -21.64 18.84 7.85
C LYS A 3 -21.95 17.52 7.12
N ASP A 4 -21.80 17.49 5.79
CA ASP A 4 -22.24 16.40 4.91
C ASP A 4 -21.11 15.44 4.47
N ASP A 5 -19.86 15.65 4.90
CA ASP A 5 -18.72 14.81 4.52
C ASP A 5 -18.41 13.72 5.57
N SER A 6 -19.43 13.18 6.23
CA SER A 6 -19.21 12.05 7.15
C SER A 6 -18.77 10.80 6.37
N ILE A 7 -17.76 10.12 6.89
CA ILE A 7 -17.25 8.86 6.35
C ILE A 7 -17.30 7.85 7.48
N THR A 8 -18.07 6.79 7.29
CA THR A 8 -18.14 5.68 8.25
C THR A 8 -17.00 4.71 7.95
N VAL A 9 -16.30 4.26 9.00
CA VAL A 9 -15.17 3.32 8.86
C VAL A 9 -15.48 2.06 9.64
N THR A 10 -15.48 0.92 8.96
CA THR A 10 -15.63 -0.41 9.59
C THR A 10 -14.40 -1.26 9.34
N ARG A 11 -14.05 -2.15 10.28
CA ARG A 11 -12.89 -3.05 10.14
C ARG A 11 -13.35 -4.49 9.97
N HIS A 12 -12.74 -5.18 9.03
CA HIS A 12 -12.93 -6.60 8.76
C HIS A 12 -11.59 -7.33 8.82
N TYR A 13 -11.62 -8.62 9.15
CA TYR A 13 -10.42 -9.46 9.18
C TYR A 13 -10.54 -10.48 8.07
N TYR A 14 -9.62 -10.45 7.11
CA TYR A 14 -9.68 -11.34 5.95
C TYR A 14 -9.06 -12.72 6.25
N SER A 15 -8.27 -12.84 7.33
CA SER A 15 -7.81 -14.12 7.85
C SER A 15 -8.65 -14.55 9.06
N GLN A 16 -9.31 -15.71 8.93
CA GLN A 16 -10.04 -16.32 10.05
C GLN A 16 -9.09 -16.91 11.09
N LYS A 17 -7.95 -17.48 10.65
CA LYS A 17 -6.97 -18.15 11.51
C LYS A 17 -6.20 -17.16 12.38
N HIS A 18 -5.85 -16.01 11.82
CA HIS A 18 -5.04 -15.00 12.49
C HIS A 18 -5.76 -13.66 12.42
N ARG A 19 -6.52 -13.30 13.46
CA ARG A 19 -7.20 -12.00 13.54
C ARG A 19 -6.27 -10.92 14.10
N THR A 20 -5.18 -10.67 13.39
CA THR A 20 -4.22 -9.61 13.76
C THR A 20 -4.55 -8.30 13.03
N PHE A 21 -3.96 -7.20 13.48
CA PHE A 21 -4.22 -5.91 12.86
C PHE A 21 -3.72 -5.87 11.41
N GLU A 22 -2.61 -6.54 11.13
CA GLU A 22 -1.97 -6.65 9.84
C GLU A 22 -2.80 -7.46 8.84
N THR A 23 -3.60 -8.42 9.32
CA THR A 23 -4.52 -9.25 8.53
C THR A 23 -5.95 -8.69 8.48
N SER A 24 -6.07 -7.37 8.59
CA SER A 24 -7.34 -6.65 8.55
C SER A 24 -7.43 -5.67 7.38
N LEU A 25 -8.65 -5.34 7.01
CA LEU A 25 -8.96 -4.26 6.09
C LEU A 25 -9.97 -3.31 6.72
N ASP A 26 -9.87 -2.02 6.38
CA ASP A 26 -10.86 -1.02 6.76
C ASP A 26 -11.71 -0.65 5.53
N VAL A 27 -13.03 -0.58 5.70
CA VAL A 27 -13.98 -0.15 4.67
C VAL A 27 -14.44 1.26 5.02
N TYR A 28 -14.11 2.21 4.16
CA TYR A 28 -14.50 3.61 4.25
C TYR A 28 -15.72 3.83 3.35
N VAL A 29 -16.86 4.09 3.99
CA VAL A 29 -18.15 4.26 3.34
C VAL A 29 -18.47 5.76 3.30
N PRO A 30 -18.63 6.37 2.10
CA PRO A 30 -19.08 7.74 2.01
C PRO A 30 -20.54 7.86 2.45
N SER A 31 -20.92 9.00 3.04
CA SER A 31 -22.33 9.27 3.36
C SER A 31 -23.23 9.49 2.14
N THR A 32 -22.66 9.60 0.94
CA THR A 32 -23.44 9.75 -0.29
C THR A 32 -24.17 8.44 -0.63
N PRO A 33 -25.47 8.47 -0.96
CA PRO A 33 -26.25 7.26 -1.25
C PRO A 33 -25.84 6.56 -2.55
N ASN A 34 -25.14 7.27 -3.45
CA ASN A 34 -24.74 6.77 -4.75
C ASN A 34 -23.24 6.48 -4.77
N ILE A 35 -22.87 5.25 -4.41
CA ILE A 35 -21.50 4.76 -4.59
C ILE A 35 -21.28 4.43 -6.07
N SER A 36 -20.31 5.09 -6.69
CA SER A 36 -20.02 4.98 -8.12
C SER A 36 -19.06 3.82 -8.45
N SER A 37 -18.24 3.43 -7.49
CA SER A 37 -17.13 2.50 -7.66
C SER A 37 -16.64 1.97 -6.32
N ILE A 38 -15.87 0.89 -6.36
CA ILE A 38 -15.12 0.37 -5.21
C ILE A 38 -13.63 0.49 -5.54
N VAL A 39 -12.85 1.06 -4.61
CA VAL A 39 -11.41 1.22 -4.75
C VAL A 39 -10.72 0.45 -3.64
N VAL A 40 -9.96 -0.57 -4.01
CA VAL A 40 -9.14 -1.36 -3.10
C VAL A 40 -7.74 -0.76 -3.06
N LEU A 41 -7.34 -0.20 -1.91
CA LEU A 41 -6.04 0.42 -1.70
C LEU A 41 -5.20 -0.38 -0.71
N VAL A 42 -3.98 -0.70 -1.10
CA VAL A 42 -2.94 -1.19 -0.20
C VAL A 42 -2.33 0.01 0.54
N VAL A 43 -2.40 -0.01 1.88
CA VAL A 43 -1.90 1.09 2.73
C VAL A 43 -0.38 1.07 2.76
N GLY A 44 0.24 2.22 2.52
CA GLY A 44 1.69 2.41 2.63
C GLY A 44 2.15 2.72 4.04
N SER A 45 3.29 2.17 4.43
CA SER A 45 3.91 2.30 5.76
C SER A 45 5.44 2.35 5.68
N ALA A 46 6.00 2.76 4.51
CA ALA A 46 7.42 2.59 4.19
C ALA A 46 7.89 1.15 4.43
N TRP A 47 7.05 0.17 4.09
CA TRP A 47 7.22 -1.26 4.34
C TRP A 47 7.35 -1.68 5.80
N MET A 48 7.30 -0.76 6.77
CA MET A 48 7.39 -1.10 8.20
C MET A 48 6.18 -1.91 8.69
N GLY A 49 5.08 -1.94 7.93
CA GLY A 49 3.87 -2.65 8.30
C GLY A 49 3.04 -1.89 9.32
N HIS A 50 2.06 -2.60 9.86
CA HIS A 50 0.95 -1.99 10.57
C HIS A 50 0.80 -2.55 11.99
N THR A 51 1.88 -2.62 12.77
CA THR A 51 1.72 -2.99 14.18
C THR A 51 0.82 -1.96 14.88
N PRO A 52 -0.06 -2.37 15.82
CA PRO A 52 -1.04 -1.47 16.43
C PRO A 52 -0.43 -0.19 17.00
N TRP A 53 0.77 -0.27 17.58
CA TRP A 53 1.47 0.85 18.21
C TRP A 53 1.99 1.86 17.19
N ILE A 54 2.64 1.39 16.13
CA ILE A 54 3.14 2.26 15.06
C ILE A 54 1.97 2.86 14.28
N TYR A 55 0.92 2.05 14.06
CA TYR A 55 -0.29 2.53 13.44
C TYR A 55 -0.96 3.63 14.26
N ARG A 56 -0.96 3.57 15.59
CA ARG A 56 -1.54 4.66 16.41
C ARG A 56 -0.89 6.01 16.09
N GLY A 57 0.44 6.08 16.06
CA GLY A 57 1.18 7.31 15.75
C GLY A 57 1.04 7.77 14.29
N THR A 58 0.82 6.83 13.37
CA THR A 58 0.69 7.11 11.92
C THR A 58 -0.76 7.03 11.41
N SER A 59 -1.74 6.91 12.31
CA SER A 59 -3.13 6.62 11.95
C SER A 59 -3.76 7.74 11.14
N TRP A 60 -3.45 8.99 11.46
CA TRP A 60 -3.92 10.16 10.73
C TRP A 60 -3.46 10.13 9.27
N TRP A 61 -2.20 9.77 9.04
CA TRP A 61 -1.57 9.67 7.74
C TRP A 61 -2.16 8.51 6.92
N ASN A 62 -2.30 7.34 7.56
CA ASN A 62 -2.88 6.14 6.94
C ASN A 62 -4.38 6.28 6.63
N ARG A 63 -5.09 7.20 7.28
CA ARG A 63 -6.51 7.48 7.02
C ARG A 63 -6.71 8.55 5.93
N ALA A 64 -5.72 9.39 5.66
CA ALA A 64 -5.88 10.53 4.76
C ALA A 64 -6.16 10.10 3.32
N GLY A 65 -5.34 9.21 2.75
CA GLY A 65 -5.54 8.68 1.39
C GLY A 65 -6.90 8.00 1.21
N PRO A 66 -7.25 7.01 2.05
CA PRO A 66 -8.56 6.35 2.00
C PRO A 66 -9.75 7.30 2.12
N ARG A 67 -9.67 8.28 3.02
CA ARG A 67 -10.72 9.29 3.17
C ARG A 67 -10.85 10.16 1.92
N ALA A 68 -9.75 10.57 1.33
CA ALA A 68 -9.77 11.34 0.09
C ALA A 68 -10.43 10.56 -1.07
N VAL A 69 -10.22 9.24 -1.13
CA VAL A 69 -10.91 8.38 -2.10
C VAL A 69 -12.39 8.23 -1.76
N ALA A 70 -12.74 8.04 -0.49
CA ALA A 70 -14.16 7.97 -0.10
C ALA A 70 -14.91 9.26 -0.43
N GLN A 71 -14.26 10.43 -0.33
CA GLN A 71 -14.84 11.73 -0.70
C GLN A 71 -15.21 11.85 -2.19
N THR A 72 -14.72 10.96 -3.07
CA THR A 72 -15.12 10.94 -4.49
C THR A 72 -16.34 10.05 -4.76
N SER A 73 -17.17 9.78 -3.75
CA SER A 73 -18.31 8.85 -3.82
C SER A 73 -17.91 7.41 -4.21
N ALA A 74 -16.70 6.99 -3.84
CA ALA A 74 -16.24 5.62 -3.99
C ALA A 74 -16.25 4.90 -2.63
N LEU A 75 -16.57 3.61 -2.62
CA LEU A 75 -16.31 2.76 -1.46
C LEU A 75 -14.81 2.48 -1.42
N CYS A 76 -14.09 2.92 -0.39
CA CYS A 76 -12.66 2.63 -0.30
C CYS A 76 -12.40 1.46 0.66
N ILE A 77 -11.76 0.41 0.16
CA ILE A 77 -11.35 -0.76 0.94
C ILE A 77 -9.84 -0.70 1.12
N CYS A 78 -9.39 -0.53 2.36
CA CYS A 78 -7.99 -0.35 2.70
C CYS A 78 -7.40 -1.62 3.27
N VAL A 79 -6.59 -2.29 2.46
CA VAL A 79 -5.90 -3.52 2.81
C VAL A 79 -4.63 -3.18 3.56
N ARG A 80 -4.47 -3.81 4.74
CA ARG A 80 -3.20 -3.83 5.47
C ARG A 80 -2.42 -5.07 5.08
N HIS A 81 -1.14 -5.02 5.38
CA HIS A 81 -0.21 -6.13 5.23
C HIS A 81 0.81 -6.08 6.37
N ARG A 82 1.45 -7.23 6.64
CA ARG A 82 2.58 -7.33 7.56
C ARG A 82 3.77 -6.48 7.04
N GLY A 83 4.68 -6.11 7.94
CA GLY A 83 5.79 -5.21 7.63
C GLY A 83 7.15 -5.87 7.65
N ALA A 84 8.03 -5.44 6.74
CA ALA A 84 9.45 -5.67 6.79
C ALA A 84 10.03 -4.64 7.75
N PHE A 85 9.85 -4.88 9.06
CA PHE A 85 10.63 -4.15 10.04
C PHE A 85 12.12 -4.34 9.76
N PHE A 86 12.91 -3.33 10.11
CA PHE A 86 14.36 -3.39 9.98
C PHE A 86 14.86 -4.64 10.70
N GLN A 87 15.33 -5.62 9.93
CA GLN A 87 16.10 -6.72 10.46
C GLN A 87 17.46 -6.14 10.84
N VAL A 88 17.58 -5.84 12.13
CA VAL A 88 18.79 -5.28 12.72
C VAL A 88 19.89 -6.35 12.59
N PRO A 89 20.94 -6.13 11.76
CA PRO A 89 21.97 -7.14 11.54
C PRO A 89 22.61 -7.53 12.88
N PRO A 90 22.94 -8.79 13.14
CA PRO A 90 23.51 -9.20 14.43
C PRO A 90 24.75 -8.39 14.83
N LEU A 91 25.59 -8.03 13.84
CA LEU A 91 26.80 -7.23 14.03
C LEU A 91 26.56 -5.76 14.39
N SER A 92 25.36 -5.22 14.13
CA SER A 92 25.04 -3.83 14.50
C SER A 92 25.08 -3.61 16.02
N VAL A 93 24.89 -4.67 16.83
CA VAL A 93 25.08 -4.65 18.29
C VAL A 93 26.48 -4.16 18.63
N VAL A 94 27.47 -4.76 18.00
CA VAL A 94 28.89 -4.49 18.27
C VAL A 94 29.20 -3.05 17.85
N CYS A 95 28.72 -2.63 16.67
CA CYS A 95 28.90 -1.25 16.22
C CYS A 95 28.26 -0.23 17.16
N VAL A 96 27.02 -0.46 17.62
CA VAL A 96 26.34 0.44 18.56
C VAL A 96 27.12 0.52 19.88
N ILE A 97 27.50 -0.62 20.45
CA ILE A 97 28.30 -0.67 21.69
C ILE A 97 29.63 0.08 21.53
N LEU A 98 30.38 -0.20 20.46
CA LEU A 98 31.66 0.47 20.18
C LEU A 98 31.50 1.97 19.97
N MET A 99 30.45 2.39 19.25
CA MET A 99 30.12 3.80 19.05
C MET A 99 29.78 4.49 20.38
N MET A 100 29.06 3.81 21.28
CA MET A 100 28.74 4.35 22.61
C MET A 100 29.98 4.49 23.49
N MET A 101 30.89 3.52 23.43
CA MET A 101 32.19 3.62 24.13
C MET A 101 33.03 4.77 23.58
N TRP A 102 32.98 5.00 22.26
CA TRP A 102 33.79 6.02 21.59
C TRP A 102 33.27 7.45 21.79
N LEU A 103 31.96 7.66 21.76
CA LEU A 103 31.35 9.00 21.87
C LEU A 103 31.43 9.60 23.28
N GLY A 104 31.93 8.86 24.28
CA GLY A 104 31.98 9.31 25.67
C GLY A 104 30.61 9.73 26.20
N THR A 105 29.53 9.11 25.69
CA THR A 105 28.17 9.49 26.06
C THR A 105 27.93 9.23 27.54
N THR A 106 27.12 10.08 28.17
CA THR A 106 26.69 9.85 29.53
C THR A 106 25.97 8.49 29.63
N PRO A 107 26.09 7.78 30.77
CA PRO A 107 25.51 6.44 30.93
C PRO A 107 23.99 6.41 30.67
N GLN A 108 23.30 7.52 30.87
CA GLN A 108 21.86 7.66 30.58
C GLN A 108 21.58 7.59 29.07
N ILE A 109 22.35 8.29 28.24
CA ILE A 109 22.20 8.25 26.78
C ILE A 109 22.51 6.84 26.28
N THR A 110 23.56 6.21 26.84
CA THR A 110 23.94 4.84 26.50
C THR A 110 22.81 3.85 26.79
N LEU A 111 22.18 3.97 27.96
CA LEU A 111 21.04 3.15 28.33
C LEU A 111 19.85 3.36 27.39
N ILE A 112 19.50 4.61 27.07
CA ILE A 112 18.38 4.93 26.18
C ILE A 112 18.58 4.31 24.79
N LEU A 113 19.78 4.46 24.22
CA LEU A 113 20.10 3.90 22.90
C LEU A 113 20.10 2.37 22.93
N PHE A 114 20.59 1.75 24.01
CA PHE A 114 20.59 0.30 24.17
C PHE A 114 19.17 -0.27 24.29
N LEU A 115 18.32 0.36 25.11
CA LEU A 115 16.90 -0.01 25.24
C LEU A 115 16.14 0.19 23.93
N THR A 116 16.41 1.29 23.22
CA THR A 116 15.84 1.55 21.88
C THR A 116 16.26 0.46 20.89
N TRP A 117 17.51 0.02 20.94
CA TRP A 117 18.01 -1.06 20.09
C TRP A 117 17.36 -2.41 20.43
N ILE A 118 17.26 -2.78 21.72
CA ILE A 118 16.56 -4.01 22.15
C ILE A 118 15.12 -3.97 21.64
N TRP A 119 14.45 -2.83 21.83
CA TRP A 119 13.08 -2.63 21.36
C TRP A 119 12.97 -2.81 19.84
N LEU A 120 13.84 -2.18 19.04
CA LEU A 120 13.86 -2.35 17.58
C LEU A 120 14.09 -3.82 17.18
N LYS A 121 14.99 -4.54 17.86
CA LYS A 121 15.24 -5.96 17.57
C LYS A 121 14.02 -6.83 17.90
N MET A 122 13.37 -6.62 19.04
CA MET A 122 12.14 -7.35 19.41
C MET A 122 11.03 -7.09 18.40
N VAL A 123 10.86 -5.84 17.94
CA VAL A 123 9.89 -5.49 16.90
C VAL A 123 10.26 -6.12 15.54
N GLY A 124 11.56 -6.26 15.25
CA GLY A 124 12.08 -6.84 14.00
C GLY A 124 12.06 -8.37 13.90
N GLN A 125 11.92 -9.10 15.02
CA GLN A 125 11.97 -10.58 15.02
C GLN A 125 10.88 -11.25 14.19
N ASN A 126 9.76 -10.55 13.96
CA ASN A 126 8.64 -11.02 13.12
C ASN A 126 8.47 -10.16 11.87
N ALA A 127 9.56 -9.56 11.38
CA ALA A 127 9.54 -8.82 10.12
C ALA A 127 9.13 -9.74 8.97
N ALA A 128 8.04 -9.38 8.29
CA ALA A 128 7.58 -10.05 7.10
C ALA A 128 8.55 -9.83 5.95
N SER A 129 8.77 -10.89 5.16
CA SER A 129 9.44 -10.76 3.88
C SER A 129 8.58 -9.97 2.90
N PHE A 130 9.13 -9.52 1.77
CA PHE A 130 8.31 -8.89 0.74
C PHE A 130 7.27 -9.86 0.15
N ALA A 131 7.61 -11.14 0.03
CA ALA A 131 6.69 -12.19 -0.42
C ALA A 131 5.51 -12.38 0.57
N ASP A 132 5.76 -12.27 1.87
CA ASP A 132 4.71 -12.27 2.90
C ASP A 132 3.72 -11.12 2.69
N MET A 133 4.21 -9.91 2.39
CA MET A 133 3.33 -8.75 2.12
C MET A 133 2.47 -8.96 0.88
N GLN A 134 3.06 -9.51 -0.18
CA GLN A 134 2.32 -9.86 -1.40
C GLN A 134 1.23 -10.89 -1.07
N SER A 135 1.57 -11.94 -0.35
CA SER A 135 0.62 -12.98 0.06
C SER A 135 -0.51 -12.42 0.91
N ASP A 136 -0.24 -11.48 1.82
CA ASP A 136 -1.26 -10.81 2.62
C ASP A 136 -2.26 -10.05 1.76
N VAL A 137 -1.76 -9.31 0.75
CA VAL A 137 -2.58 -8.57 -0.20
C VAL A 137 -3.40 -9.50 -1.10
N GLU A 138 -2.80 -10.59 -1.58
CA GLU A 138 -3.50 -11.62 -2.36
C GLU A 138 -4.64 -12.27 -1.56
N GLN A 139 -4.39 -12.64 -0.30
CA GLN A 139 -5.42 -13.17 0.61
C GLN A 139 -6.55 -12.16 0.85
N ALA A 140 -6.22 -10.88 1.02
CA ALA A 140 -7.23 -9.83 1.16
C ALA A 140 -8.08 -9.68 -0.12
N ILE A 141 -7.46 -9.75 -1.30
CA ILE A 141 -8.19 -9.70 -2.59
C ILE A 141 -9.11 -10.91 -2.73
N GLN A 142 -8.64 -12.11 -2.39
CA GLN A 142 -9.48 -13.32 -2.39
C GLN A 142 -10.69 -13.16 -1.46
N TRP A 143 -10.48 -12.61 -0.27
CA TRP A 143 -11.58 -12.31 0.65
C TRP A 143 -12.56 -11.30 0.05
N ILE A 144 -12.07 -10.23 -0.60
CA ILE A 144 -12.92 -9.23 -1.27
C ILE A 144 -13.71 -9.87 -2.40
N GLN A 145 -13.11 -10.76 -3.20
CA GLN A 145 -13.79 -11.52 -4.25
C GLN A 145 -14.94 -12.35 -3.69
N GLN A 146 -14.68 -13.10 -2.62
CA GLN A 146 -15.68 -13.95 -1.95
C GLN A 146 -16.82 -13.14 -1.32
N ASN A 147 -16.54 -11.93 -0.86
CA ASN A 147 -17.51 -11.06 -0.18
C ASN A 147 -18.07 -9.95 -1.09
N LYS A 148 -17.74 -9.93 -2.38
CA LYS A 148 -18.12 -8.83 -3.30
C LYS A 148 -19.62 -8.62 -3.33
N SER A 149 -20.40 -9.69 -3.47
CA SER A 149 -21.87 -9.62 -3.50
C SER A 149 -22.45 -9.01 -2.22
N HIS A 150 -21.95 -9.44 -1.05
CA HIS A 150 -22.36 -8.89 0.24
C HIS A 150 -21.99 -7.40 0.36
N LEU A 151 -20.77 -7.02 -0.02
CA LEU A 151 -20.32 -5.62 -0.02
C LEU A 151 -21.17 -4.74 -0.96
N CYS A 152 -21.50 -5.22 -2.17
CA CYS A 152 -22.37 -4.50 -3.10
C CYS A 152 -23.80 -4.37 -2.56
N THR A 153 -24.40 -5.45 -2.07
CA THR A 153 -25.75 -5.39 -1.47
C THR A 153 -25.79 -4.40 -0.30
N GLN A 154 -24.78 -4.43 0.56
CA GLN A 154 -24.73 -3.59 1.76
C GLN A 154 -24.52 -2.11 1.43
N TYR A 155 -23.64 -1.77 0.47
CA TYR A 155 -23.18 -0.40 0.29
C TYR A 155 -23.59 0.25 -1.04
N THR A 156 -23.88 -0.52 -2.09
CA THR A 156 -24.25 -0.01 -3.43
C THR A 156 -25.71 -0.27 -3.78
N GLY A 157 -26.50 -0.81 -2.85
CA GLY A 157 -27.88 -1.25 -3.10
C GLY A 157 -27.96 -2.41 -4.08
N GLY A 158 -26.93 -3.27 -4.12
CA GLY A 158 -26.86 -4.43 -5.00
C GLY A 158 -26.40 -4.13 -6.43
N LYS A 159 -26.07 -2.87 -6.75
CA LYS A 159 -25.53 -2.50 -8.06
C LYS A 159 -24.11 -3.06 -8.23
N ASP A 160 -23.85 -3.71 -9.36
CA ASP A 160 -22.47 -4.06 -9.73
C ASP A 160 -21.76 -2.79 -10.21
N VAL A 161 -20.71 -2.41 -9.49
CA VAL A 161 -19.94 -1.18 -9.74
C VAL A 161 -18.49 -1.54 -10.09
N PRO A 162 -17.80 -0.71 -10.88
CA PRO A 162 -16.40 -0.96 -11.22
C PRO A 162 -15.52 -0.99 -9.96
N LEU A 163 -14.54 -1.89 -10.02
CA LEU A 163 -13.56 -2.19 -9.00
C LEU A 163 -12.17 -1.76 -9.48
N TYR A 164 -11.53 -0.91 -8.70
CA TYR A 164 -10.18 -0.43 -8.96
C TYR A 164 -9.23 -0.94 -7.88
N PHE A 165 -7.96 -1.15 -8.23
CA PHE A 165 -6.94 -1.61 -7.29
C PHE A 165 -5.70 -0.74 -7.32
N GLY A 166 -5.02 -0.60 -6.20
CA GLY A 166 -3.69 -0.03 -6.21
C GLY A 166 -3.23 0.24 -4.80
N GLY A 167 -2.52 1.34 -4.58
CA GLY A 167 -1.95 1.61 -3.28
C GLY A 167 -1.43 3.01 -3.09
N TYR A 168 -1.08 3.28 -1.83
CA TYR A 168 -0.56 4.54 -1.36
C TYR A 168 0.90 4.38 -0.93
N SER A 169 1.79 5.32 -1.28
CA SER A 169 3.21 5.30 -0.85
C SER A 169 3.88 3.93 -1.14
N SER A 170 4.48 3.28 -0.14
CA SER A 170 5.08 1.93 -0.28
C SER A 170 4.05 0.84 -0.61
N GLY A 171 2.77 1.04 -0.26
CA GLY A 171 1.70 0.10 -0.60
C GLY A 171 1.41 0.07 -2.10
N ALA A 172 1.68 1.17 -2.82
CA ALA A 172 1.63 1.19 -4.28
C ALA A 172 2.65 0.23 -4.91
N HIS A 173 3.85 0.13 -4.32
CA HIS A 173 4.85 -0.85 -4.74
C HIS A 173 4.31 -2.27 -4.59
N VAL A 174 3.84 -2.62 -3.39
CA VAL A 174 3.30 -3.96 -3.09
C VAL A 174 2.14 -4.30 -4.04
N ALA A 175 1.20 -3.36 -4.23
CA ALA A 175 0.05 -3.53 -5.10
C ALA A 175 0.46 -3.81 -6.55
N LEU A 176 1.37 -3.00 -7.12
CA LEU A 176 1.83 -3.22 -8.49
C LEU A 176 2.55 -4.56 -8.65
N THR A 177 3.38 -4.97 -7.68
CA THR A 177 4.06 -6.26 -7.80
C THR A 177 3.08 -7.43 -7.73
N VAL A 178 2.01 -7.34 -6.93
CA VAL A 178 0.93 -8.34 -6.92
C VAL A 178 0.23 -8.42 -8.28
N LEU A 179 -0.10 -7.28 -8.89
CA LEU A 179 -0.68 -7.25 -10.24
C LEU A 179 0.25 -7.87 -11.29
N GLN A 180 1.53 -7.53 -11.25
CA GLN A 180 2.54 -8.07 -12.17
C GLN A 180 2.71 -9.59 -12.03
N ARG A 181 2.58 -10.11 -10.81
CA ARG A 181 2.75 -11.54 -10.50
C ARG A 181 1.52 -12.38 -10.84
N SER A 182 0.32 -11.81 -10.79
CA SER A 182 -0.95 -12.54 -10.92
C SER A 182 -1.88 -11.94 -11.98
N PRO A 183 -1.87 -12.48 -13.21
CA PRO A 183 -2.80 -12.07 -14.26
C PRO A 183 -4.28 -12.25 -13.87
N ALA A 184 -4.59 -13.28 -13.08
CA ALA A 184 -5.94 -13.54 -12.57
C ALA A 184 -6.43 -12.45 -11.61
N ILE A 185 -5.53 -11.89 -10.80
CA ILE A 185 -5.86 -10.72 -9.97
C ILE A 185 -6.00 -9.48 -10.84
N THR A 186 -5.14 -9.30 -11.83
CA THR A 186 -5.19 -8.13 -12.73
C THR A 186 -6.49 -8.05 -13.51
N SER A 187 -7.00 -9.17 -14.03
CA SER A 187 -8.26 -9.20 -14.79
C SER A 187 -9.50 -8.92 -13.95
N PHE A 188 -9.41 -9.04 -12.62
CA PHE A 188 -10.50 -8.75 -11.70
C PHE A 188 -10.80 -7.25 -11.57
N PHE A 189 -9.82 -6.38 -11.83
CA PHE A 189 -9.92 -4.94 -11.67
C PHE A 189 -10.01 -4.21 -13.02
N GLN A 190 -10.82 -3.14 -13.09
CA GLN A 190 -11.00 -2.34 -14.32
C GLN A 190 -9.93 -1.25 -14.48
N GLY A 191 -9.15 -0.99 -13.44
CA GLY A 191 -8.07 -0.03 -13.52
C GLY A 191 -7.25 0.06 -12.24
N ILE A 192 -6.19 0.86 -12.32
CA ILE A 192 -5.21 1.01 -11.24
C ILE A 192 -5.28 2.41 -10.64
N VAL A 193 -5.20 2.52 -9.31
CA VAL A 193 -5.16 3.79 -8.56
C VAL A 193 -3.86 3.90 -7.75
N LEU A 194 -2.98 4.84 -8.12
CA LEU A 194 -1.71 5.07 -7.43
C LEU A 194 -1.69 6.43 -6.75
N LEU A 195 -1.49 6.44 -5.44
CA LEU A 195 -1.47 7.65 -4.62
C LEU A 195 -0.06 7.87 -4.05
N SER A 196 0.69 8.81 -4.62
CA SER A 196 2.08 9.11 -4.18
C SER A 196 2.96 7.85 -4.07
N GLY A 197 2.85 6.94 -5.03
CA GLY A 197 3.46 5.61 -4.95
C GLY A 197 4.99 5.64 -5.03
N VAL A 198 5.66 4.80 -4.22
CA VAL A 198 7.11 4.60 -4.29
C VAL A 198 7.40 3.45 -5.25
N LEU A 199 7.53 3.74 -6.55
CA LEU A 199 7.58 2.71 -7.61
C LEU A 199 9.00 2.37 -8.08
N ALA A 200 9.95 3.28 -7.88
CA ALA A 200 11.34 3.12 -8.31
C ALA A 200 12.18 2.42 -7.25
N VAL A 201 11.78 1.21 -6.87
CA VAL A 201 12.56 0.35 -5.97
C VAL A 201 13.26 -0.65 -6.86
N ARG A 202 14.61 -0.61 -6.91
CA ARG A 202 15.36 -1.65 -7.61
C ARG A 202 14.92 -2.99 -7.02
N PRO A 203 14.54 -3.99 -7.84
CA PRO A 203 14.38 -5.33 -7.31
C PRO A 203 15.70 -5.67 -6.60
N PHE A 204 15.60 -6.10 -5.33
CA PHE A 204 16.74 -6.69 -4.65
C PHE A 204 17.25 -7.77 -5.59
N SER A 205 18.46 -7.59 -6.12
CA SER A 205 19.06 -8.56 -7.02
C SER A 205 19.28 -9.85 -6.24
N GLU A 206 18.28 -10.74 -6.25
CA GLU A 206 18.58 -12.16 -6.33
C GLU A 206 19.47 -12.32 -7.56
N LYS A 207 20.57 -13.07 -7.39
CA LYS A 207 21.63 -13.23 -8.39
C LYS A 207 21.03 -13.33 -9.80
N LYS A 208 21.27 -12.30 -10.61
CA LYS A 208 20.68 -12.16 -11.94
C LYS A 208 21.01 -13.42 -12.76
N PRO A 209 20.03 -14.21 -13.23
CA PRO A 209 20.32 -15.21 -14.24
C PRO A 209 20.86 -14.46 -15.48
N PRO A 210 21.97 -14.91 -16.09
CA PRO A 210 22.73 -14.13 -17.08
C PRO A 210 22.00 -13.81 -18.40
N SER A 211 20.70 -14.11 -18.54
CA SER A 211 19.96 -14.01 -19.80
C SER A 211 18.73 -13.10 -19.80
N MET A 212 18.35 -12.42 -18.70
CA MET A 212 17.23 -11.48 -18.72
C MET A 212 17.67 -10.03 -18.94
N VAL A 213 17.33 -9.49 -20.11
CA VAL A 213 17.39 -8.06 -20.42
C VAL A 213 16.21 -7.37 -19.75
N ASP A 214 16.47 -6.65 -18.66
CA ASP A 214 15.46 -5.85 -17.96
C ASP A 214 15.00 -4.68 -18.84
N ARG A 215 13.87 -4.84 -19.53
CA ARG A 215 13.11 -3.72 -20.10
C ARG A 215 11.92 -3.45 -19.19
N TYR A 216 12.12 -2.63 -18.16
CA TYR A 216 11.02 -2.04 -17.42
C TYR A 216 10.74 -0.64 -17.98
N TYR A 217 9.67 -0.51 -18.75
CA TYR A 217 9.15 0.79 -19.16
C TYR A 217 8.13 1.25 -18.12
N PHE A 218 8.45 2.33 -17.39
CA PHE A 218 7.45 3.03 -16.59
C PHE A 218 6.90 4.19 -17.42
N THR A 219 5.66 4.04 -17.90
CA THR A 219 4.92 5.16 -18.47
C THR A 219 4.29 5.94 -17.33
N HIS A 220 4.80 7.14 -17.05
CA HIS A 220 4.12 8.09 -16.18
C HIS A 220 2.88 8.60 -16.91
N CYS A 221 1.71 8.14 -16.49
CA CYS A 221 0.46 8.75 -16.89
C CYS A 221 0.05 9.66 -15.72
N VAL A 222 -0.37 10.89 -15.98
CA VAL A 222 -0.83 11.84 -14.96
C VAL A 222 -2.27 12.18 -15.32
N TRP A 223 -3.20 11.91 -14.42
CA TRP A 223 -4.58 12.34 -14.58
C TRP A 223 -4.71 13.73 -13.96
N THR A 224 -4.93 14.74 -14.78
CA THR A 224 -5.26 16.09 -14.27
C THR A 224 -6.78 16.22 -14.19
N PRO A 225 -7.33 16.95 -13.19
CA PRO A 225 -8.77 17.16 -13.02
C PRO A 225 -9.50 17.83 -14.20
N ARG A 226 -8.77 18.21 -15.27
CA ARG A 226 -9.32 18.82 -16.49
C ARG A 226 -9.10 17.92 -17.72
N GLY A 227 -9.49 16.66 -17.67
CA GLY A 227 -9.81 15.82 -18.85
C GLY A 227 -8.79 15.66 -19.99
N LYS A 228 -7.60 16.27 -19.93
CA LYS A 228 -6.57 16.17 -20.97
C LYS A 228 -5.56 15.11 -20.57
N LYS A 229 -5.53 14.03 -21.34
CA LYS A 229 -4.45 13.04 -21.31
C LYS A 229 -3.23 13.66 -21.99
N THR A 230 -2.15 13.91 -21.26
CA THR A 230 -0.85 14.24 -21.84
C THR A 230 0.06 13.03 -21.67
N PHE A 231 0.48 12.43 -22.78
CA PHE A 231 1.52 11.42 -22.81
C PHE A 231 2.87 12.13 -22.94
N HIS A 232 3.77 11.88 -22.00
CA HIS A 232 5.16 12.29 -22.13
C HIS A 232 6.02 11.07 -22.47
N PRO A 233 6.91 11.15 -23.47
CA PRO A 233 7.88 10.10 -23.73
C PRO A 233 8.81 9.94 -22.52
N PRO A 234 9.34 8.72 -22.28
CA PRO A 234 10.24 8.47 -21.16
C PRO A 234 11.50 9.32 -21.28
N SER A 235 11.74 10.17 -20.28
CA SER A 235 12.92 11.03 -20.15
C SER A 235 13.72 10.59 -18.92
N PRO A 236 15.06 10.51 -18.99
CA PRO A 236 15.90 10.26 -17.83
C PRO A 236 16.02 11.56 -17.02
N VAL A 237 15.28 11.68 -15.92
CA VAL A 237 15.34 12.85 -15.02
C VAL A 237 15.87 12.41 -13.65
N PRO A 238 16.81 13.14 -13.02
CA PRO A 238 17.25 12.86 -11.66
C PRO A 238 16.14 13.19 -10.66
N PHE A 239 16.14 12.44 -9.56
CA PHE A 239 15.17 12.47 -8.46
C PHE A 239 14.61 13.87 -8.14
N LEU A 240 13.33 14.07 -8.46
CA LEU A 240 12.52 15.16 -7.95
C LEU A 240 11.28 14.55 -7.30
N LEU A 241 11.04 14.88 -6.02
CA LEU A 241 9.81 14.59 -5.28
C LEU A 241 8.64 15.26 -6.01
N CYS A 242 8.04 14.54 -6.95
CA CYS A 242 6.95 15.06 -7.76
C CYS A 242 5.64 14.96 -6.98
N ARG A 243 4.89 16.05 -6.92
CA ARG A 243 3.56 16.13 -6.32
C ARG A 243 2.57 15.41 -7.25
N ILE A 244 2.50 14.08 -7.13
CA ILE A 244 1.64 13.25 -7.97
C ILE A 244 0.19 13.40 -7.49
N SER A 245 -0.61 14.11 -8.29
CA SER A 245 -2.07 14.04 -8.22
C SER A 245 -2.51 12.67 -8.78
N SER A 246 -3.54 12.09 -8.16
CA SER A 246 -4.04 10.73 -8.39
C SER A 246 -4.00 10.27 -9.84
N LEU A 247 -3.37 9.12 -10.11
CA LEU A 247 -3.39 8.49 -11.42
C LEU A 247 -4.45 7.39 -11.46
N VAL A 248 -5.38 7.48 -12.42
CA VAL A 248 -6.27 6.38 -12.81
C VAL A 248 -5.84 5.92 -14.21
N VAL A 249 -5.37 4.67 -14.32
CA VAL A 249 -5.11 4.02 -15.62
C VAL A 249 -6.24 3.06 -15.92
N ASN A 250 -6.93 3.25 -17.04
CA ASN A 250 -7.96 2.33 -17.54
C ASN A 250 -7.28 1.27 -18.42
N THR A 251 -7.47 -0.01 -18.09
CA THR A 251 -6.76 -1.15 -18.73
C THR A 251 -7.54 -1.84 -19.84
N LYS A 252 -8.74 -1.36 -20.22
CA LYS A 252 -9.46 -1.92 -21.37
C LYS A 252 -9.03 -1.26 -22.68
N SER A 253 -8.11 -1.90 -23.42
CA SER A 253 -8.00 -1.74 -24.88
C SER A 253 -9.07 -2.62 -25.52
N GLY A 254 -10.21 -2.03 -25.86
CA GLY A 254 -11.20 -2.67 -26.72
C GLY A 254 -10.77 -2.52 -28.17
N ASP A 255 -9.94 -3.44 -28.65
CA ASP A 255 -9.79 -3.65 -30.09
C ASP A 255 -10.90 -4.62 -30.53
N GLY A 256 -12.06 -4.04 -30.85
CA GLY A 256 -13.02 -4.63 -31.77
C GLY A 256 -12.86 -3.90 -33.10
N MET A 257 -12.06 -4.48 -34.00
CA MET A 257 -12.18 -4.21 -35.43
C MET A 257 -13.22 -5.18 -35.97
N ASP A 258 -14.38 -4.64 -36.34
CA ASP A 258 -15.13 -5.13 -37.51
C ASP A 258 -14.50 -4.50 -38.76
#